data_AF-A0A811R3I6-F1
#
_entry.id   AF-A0A811R3I6-F1
#
_cell.length_a   1.000
_cell.length_b   1.000
_cell.length_c   1.000
_cell.angle_alpha   90.00
_cell.angle_beta   90.00
_cell.angle_gamma   90.00
#
_symmetry.space_group_name_H-M   'P 1'
#
loop_
_entity.id
_entity.type
_entity.pdbx_description
1 polymer ?
#
loop_
_entity_poly.entity_id
_entity_poly.type
_entity_poly.pdbx_seq_one_letter_code
_entity_poly.pdbx_strand_id
1 'polypeptide(L)'
;MALFRQVILTTIILAILLSLSSPAIAHKTRSRAAPVYYHVDLADLLDVAGPFQTFLGYLQKTSVIQTFQDQADNTKVGITMFVPRDSAFAELKKTRLTKGHIKSLLLYHALPKFYTA
;
A
#
# COMPACT_ATOMS: atom_id res chain seq x y z
N MET A 1 37.05 39.17 -49.44
CA MET A 1 36.06 38.09 -49.26
C MET A 1 36.60 36.89 -48.44
N ALA A 2 37.84 36.43 -48.64
CA ALA A 2 38.39 35.26 -47.94
C ALA A 2 38.69 35.48 -46.43
N LEU A 3 39.18 36.66 -46.04
CA LEU A 3 39.49 36.98 -44.64
C LEU A 3 38.24 37.02 -43.73
N PHE A 4 37.13 37.54 -44.25
CA PHE A 4 35.88 37.68 -43.50
C PHE A 4 35.24 36.33 -43.17
N ARG A 5 35.38 35.34 -44.08
CA ARG A 5 34.94 33.96 -43.85
C ARG A 5 35.76 33.24 -42.77
N GLN A 6 37.08 33.47 -42.71
CA GLN A 6 37.92 32.84 -41.67
C GLN A 6 37.59 33.35 -40.27
N VAL A 7 37.36 34.66 -40.10
CA VAL A 7 37.00 35.25 -38.79
C VAL A 7 35.64 34.74 -38.29
N ILE A 8 34.68 34.55 -39.19
CA ILE A 8 33.37 33.96 -38.83
C ILE A 8 33.52 32.49 -38.44
N LEU A 9 34.36 31.72 -39.14
CA LEU A 9 34.57 30.31 -38.84
C LEU A 9 35.29 30.11 -37.49
N THR A 10 36.29 30.93 -37.16
CA THR A 10 37.04 30.81 -35.89
C THR A 10 36.21 31.23 -34.68
N THR A 11 35.35 32.25 -34.82
CA THR A 11 34.45 32.69 -33.73
C THR A 11 33.36 31.66 -33.42
N ILE A 12 32.83 30.97 -34.42
CA ILE A 12 31.84 29.89 -34.22
C ILE A 12 32.46 28.70 -33.47
N ILE A 13 33.69 28.31 -33.81
CA ILE A 13 34.37 27.20 -33.14
C ILE A 13 34.63 27.52 -31.66
N LEU A 14 35.07 28.74 -31.34
CA LEU A 14 35.31 29.16 -29.96
C LEU A 14 34.02 29.20 -29.12
N ALA A 15 32.88 29.61 -29.71
CA ALA A 15 31.59 29.61 -29.04
C ALA A 15 31.06 28.19 -28.73
N ILE A 16 31.31 27.22 -29.61
CA ILE A 16 30.92 25.82 -29.39
C ILE A 16 31.75 25.20 -28.26
N LEU A 17 33.06 25.49 -28.20
CA LEU A 17 33.94 24.96 -27.14
C LEU A 17 33.61 25.47 -25.74
N LEU A 18 33.11 26.71 -25.59
CA LEU A 18 32.67 27.24 -24.29
C LEU A 18 31.33 26.63 -23.82
N SER A 19 30.52 26.10 -24.74
CA SER A 19 29.16 25.60 -24.45
C SER A 19 29.14 24.22 -23.78
N LEU A 20 30.26 23.51 -23.70
CA LEU A 20 30.34 22.16 -23.11
C LEU A 20 30.72 22.14 -21.62
N SER A 21 30.96 23.30 -21.01
CA SER A 21 31.36 23.39 -19.59
C SER A 21 30.16 23.61 -18.66
N SER A 22 29.33 22.59 -18.49
CA SER A 22 28.31 22.60 -17.43
C SER A 22 28.95 22.24 -16.09
N PRO A 23 28.81 23.05 -15.01
CA PRO A 23 29.25 22.65 -13.69
C PRO A 23 28.36 21.50 -13.20
N ALA A 24 28.96 20.34 -12.93
CA ALA A 24 28.25 19.24 -12.28
C ALA A 24 27.93 19.65 -10.83
N ILE A 25 26.68 20.04 -10.58
CA ILE A 25 26.19 20.22 -9.22
C ILE A 25 26.13 18.83 -8.58
N ALA A 26 27.10 18.51 -7.73
CA ALA A 26 27.05 17.33 -6.88
C ALA A 26 25.87 17.48 -5.89
N HIS A 27 24.70 16.97 -6.28
CA HIS A 27 23.57 16.85 -5.37
C HIS A 27 23.94 15.78 -4.34
N LYS A 28 24.30 16.23 -3.13
CA LYS A 28 24.41 15.33 -1.97
C LYS A 28 23.03 14.72 -1.76
N THR A 29 22.84 13.48 -2.20
CA THR A 29 21.64 12.70 -1.92
C THR A 29 21.56 12.55 -0.40
N ARG A 30 20.74 13.39 0.24
CA ARG A 30 20.33 13.17 1.61
C ARG A 30 19.57 11.84 1.58
N SER A 31 20.18 10.78 2.11
CA SER A 31 19.51 9.51 2.32
C SER A 31 18.29 9.78 3.18
N ARG A 32 17.12 9.88 2.55
CA ARG A 32 15.85 9.98 3.23
C ARG A 32 15.59 8.59 3.77
N ALA A 33 15.66 8.42 5.09
CA ALA A 33 15.27 7.18 5.74
C ALA A 33 13.93 6.73 5.13
N ALA A 34 13.85 5.45 4.76
CA ALA A 34 12.62 4.89 4.24
C ALA A 34 11.49 5.16 5.26
N PRO A 35 10.28 5.51 4.82
CA PRO A 35 9.15 5.64 5.73
C PRO A 35 9.02 4.34 6.53
N VAL A 36 8.99 4.47 7.86
CA VAL A 36 8.62 3.37 8.75
C VAL A 36 7.12 3.16 8.56
N TYR A 37 6.74 2.04 7.96
CA TYR A 37 5.34 1.65 7.87
C TYR A 37 4.95 1.00 9.20
N TYR A 38 4.06 1.66 9.94
CA TYR A 38 3.39 1.03 11.08
C TYR A 38 2.25 0.19 10.52
N HIS A 39 2.40 -1.13 10.62
CA HIS A 39 1.32 -2.06 10.30
C HIS A 39 0.30 -2.02 11.44
N VAL A 40 -0.98 -1.97 11.06
CA VAL A 40 -2.08 -2.07 12.03
C VAL A 40 -2.32 -3.55 12.29
N ASP A 41 -2.30 -3.96 13.56
CA ASP A 41 -2.77 -5.28 13.95
C ASP A 41 -4.31 -5.31 13.82
N LEU A 42 -4.81 -6.12 12.89
CA LEU A 42 -6.25 -6.18 12.60
C LEU A 42 -7.03 -6.82 13.75
N ALA A 43 -6.42 -7.71 14.55
CA ALA A 43 -7.08 -8.28 15.71
C ALA A 43 -7.24 -7.22 16.81
N ASP A 44 -6.18 -6.47 17.10
CA ASP A 44 -6.23 -5.37 18.06
C ASP A 44 -7.23 -4.30 17.61
N LEU A 45 -7.24 -3.97 16.31
CA LEU A 45 -8.22 -3.03 15.75
C LEU A 45 -9.65 -3.51 15.98
N LEU A 46 -9.96 -4.78 15.69
CA LEU A 46 -11.29 -5.34 15.87
C LEU A 46 -11.69 -5.48 17.35
N ASP A 47 -10.72 -5.65 18.24
CA ASP A 47 -10.95 -5.73 19.68
C ASP A 47 -11.40 -4.37 20.25
N VAL A 48 -10.80 -3.27 19.79
CA VAL A 48 -11.09 -1.91 20.29
C VAL A 48 -12.16 -1.15 19.50
N ALA A 49 -12.37 -1.45 18.22
CA ALA A 49 -13.20 -0.63 17.33
C ALA A 49 -14.72 -0.76 17.56
N GLY A 50 -15.17 -1.74 18.34
CA GLY A 50 -16.60 -1.89 18.66
C GLY A 50 -16.99 -3.34 18.94
N PRO A 51 -18.30 -3.64 19.05
CA PRO A 51 -18.77 -4.98 19.38
C PRO A 51 -18.64 -5.90 18.16
N PHE A 52 -17.41 -6.31 17.87
CA PHE A 52 -17.04 -7.21 16.78
C PHE A 52 -16.42 -8.51 17.30
N GLN A 53 -16.60 -8.80 18.59
CA GLN A 53 -15.92 -9.88 19.32
C GLN A 53 -16.32 -11.26 18.79
N THR A 54 -17.58 -11.42 18.37
CA THR A 54 -18.08 -12.66 17.75
C THR A 54 -17.37 -12.92 16.43
N PHE A 55 -17.27 -11.89 15.58
CA PHE A 55 -16.58 -11.99 14.29
C PHE A 55 -15.08 -12.26 14.48
N LEU A 56 -14.42 -11.50 15.36
CA LEU A 56 -13.01 -11.70 15.72
C LEU A 56 -12.74 -13.13 16.22
N GLY A 57 -13.58 -13.64 17.12
CA GLY A 57 -13.46 -15.00 17.63
C GLY A 57 -13.59 -16.07 16.53
N TYR A 58 -14.44 -15.86 15.52
CA TYR A 58 -14.52 -16.75 14.35
C TYR A 58 -13.29 -16.63 13.44
N LEU A 59 -12.77 -15.42 13.21
CA LEU A 59 -11.54 -15.21 12.44
C LEU A 59 -10.35 -15.94 13.08
N GLN A 60 -10.20 -15.86 14.40
CA GLN A 60 -9.13 -16.54 15.14
C GLN A 60 -9.27 -18.07 15.09
N LYS A 61 -10.46 -18.62 15.37
CA LYS A 61 -10.72 -20.07 15.35
C LYS A 61 -10.50 -20.71 13.97
N THR A 62 -10.65 -19.93 12.90
CA THR A 62 -10.50 -20.39 11.51
C THR A 62 -9.17 -19.99 10.88
N SER A 63 -8.33 -19.23 11.59
CA SER A 63 -7.09 -18.64 11.09
C SER A 63 -7.26 -17.67 9.91
N VAL A 64 -8.49 -17.19 9.63
CA VAL A 64 -8.74 -16.21 8.57
C VAL A 64 -8.14 -14.85 8.93
N ILE A 65 -7.96 -14.55 10.23
CA ILE A 65 -7.28 -13.34 10.68
C ILE A 65 -5.87 -13.21 10.06
N GLN A 66 -5.15 -14.32 9.91
CA GLN A 66 -3.81 -14.33 9.29
C GLN A 66 -3.89 -13.98 7.81
N THR A 67 -4.87 -14.53 7.08
CA THR A 67 -5.10 -14.19 5.66
C THR A 67 -5.42 -12.71 5.48
N PHE A 68 -6.20 -12.11 6.39
CA PHE A 68 -6.51 -10.69 6.33
C PHE A 68 -5.30 -9.81 6.68
N GLN A 69 -4.54 -10.21 7.71
CA GLN A 69 -3.31 -9.52 8.08
C GLN A 69 -2.27 -9.58 6.96
N ASP A 70 -2.07 -10.74 6.35
CA ASP A 70 -1.17 -10.92 5.21
C ASP A 70 -1.57 -10.04 4.02
N GLN A 71 -2.87 -9.92 3.73
CA GLN A 71 -3.38 -9.04 2.69
C GLN A 71 -3.12 -7.56 3.01
N ALA A 72 -3.27 -7.16 4.28
CA ALA A 72 -3.01 -5.79 4.73
C ALA A 72 -1.51 -5.44 4.71
N ASP A 73 -0.64 -6.38 5.11
CA ASP A 73 0.78 -6.12 5.33
C ASP A 73 1.62 -6.33 4.07
N ASN A 74 1.32 -7.39 3.32
CA ASN A 74 2.18 -7.84 2.23
C ASN A 74 1.76 -7.29 0.86
N THR A 75 0.64 -6.57 0.78
CA THR A 75 0.18 -5.96 -0.48
C THR A 75 0.25 -4.44 -0.46
N LYS A 76 0.32 -3.83 -1.63
CA LYS A 76 0.24 -2.36 -1.79
C LYS A 76 -1.18 -1.86 -2.05
N VAL A 77 -2.14 -2.77 -2.13
CA VAL A 77 -3.54 -2.47 -2.47
C VAL A 77 -4.46 -2.44 -1.25
N GLY A 78 -4.02 -2.95 -0.10
CA GLY A 78 -4.75 -2.95 1.16
C GLY A 78 -5.91 -3.95 1.20
N ILE A 79 -6.81 -3.76 2.17
CA ILE A 79 -7.98 -4.59 2.42
C ILE A 79 -9.19 -3.72 2.79
N THR A 80 -10.40 -4.15 2.43
CA THR A 80 -11.66 -3.60 2.94
C THR A 80 -12.40 -4.71 3.66
N MET A 81 -12.75 -4.53 4.94
CA MET A 81 -13.48 -5.53 5.73
C MET A 81 -14.91 -5.06 6.04
N PHE A 82 -15.89 -5.91 5.73
CA PHE A 82 -17.30 -5.71 6.07
C PHE A 82 -17.63 -6.43 7.38
N VAL A 83 -17.33 -5.78 8.49
CA VAL A 83 -17.39 -6.38 9.82
C VAL A 83 -18.82 -6.32 10.38
N PRO A 84 -19.52 -7.45 10.56
CA PRO A 84 -20.82 -7.47 11.22
C PRO A 84 -20.68 -7.18 12.71
N ARG A 85 -21.60 -6.36 13.26
CA ARG A 85 -21.74 -6.17 14.71
C ARG A 85 -22.21 -7.46 15.39
N ASP A 86 -21.86 -7.64 16.67
CA ASP A 86 -22.27 -8.79 17.48
C ASP A 86 -23.80 -9.01 17.48
N SER A 87 -24.59 -7.93 17.45
CA SER A 87 -26.06 -8.00 17.37
C SER A 87 -26.56 -8.72 16.12
N ALA A 88 -25.84 -8.64 14.99
CA ALA A 88 -26.22 -9.33 13.76
C ALA A 88 -26.14 -10.86 13.89
N PHE A 89 -25.30 -11.37 14.80
CA PHE A 89 -25.22 -12.81 15.08
C PHE A 89 -26.38 -13.30 15.94
N ALA A 90 -26.97 -12.44 16.78
CA ALA A 90 -28.11 -12.78 17.63
C ALA A 90 -29.39 -13.06 16.82
N GLU A 91 -29.50 -12.49 15.61
CA GLU A 91 -30.63 -12.67 14.70
C GLU A 91 -30.55 -13.98 13.89
N LEU A 92 -29.42 -14.69 13.93
CA LEU A 92 -29.20 -15.90 13.13
C LEU A 92 -29.90 -17.11 13.73
N LYS A 93 -30.65 -17.84 12.89
CA LYS A 93 -31.16 -19.17 13.25
C LYS A 93 -29.99 -20.14 13.41
N LYS A 94 -30.03 -20.98 14.45
CA LYS A 94 -29.03 -22.04 14.64
C LYS A 94 -29.03 -22.99 13.44
N THR A 95 -27.90 -23.08 12.75
CA THR A 95 -27.66 -23.99 11.63
C THR A 95 -26.37 -24.79 11.88
N ARG A 96 -26.26 -25.98 11.28
CA ARG A 96 -25.04 -26.82 11.42
C ARG A 96 -24.03 -26.43 10.34
N LEU A 97 -23.16 -25.48 10.65
CA LEU A 97 -22.04 -25.10 9.77
C LEU A 97 -20.76 -25.86 10.15
N THR A 98 -20.02 -26.31 9.14
CA THR A 98 -18.69 -26.88 9.34
C THR A 98 -17.66 -25.76 9.49
N LYS A 99 -16.47 -26.07 10.01
CA LYS A 99 -15.34 -25.11 10.04
C LYS A 99 -15.01 -24.56 8.65
N GLY A 100 -15.12 -25.39 7.60
CA GLY A 100 -14.91 -24.98 6.21
C GLY A 100 -15.96 -23.98 5.71
N HIS A 101 -17.25 -24.19 6.03
CA HIS A 101 -18.31 -23.25 5.69
C HIS A 101 -18.10 -21.89 6.37
N ILE A 102 -17.74 -21.90 7.67
CA ILE A 102 -17.45 -20.68 8.42
C ILE A 102 -16.26 -19.95 7.79
N LYS A 103 -15.17 -20.65 7.46
CA LYS A 103 -14.00 -20.05 6.79
C LYS A 103 -14.39 -19.35 5.47
N SER A 104 -15.20 -20.01 4.64
CA SER A 104 -15.67 -19.44 3.36
C SER A 104 -16.49 -18.17 3.57
N LEU A 105 -17.43 -18.18 4.52
CA LEU A 105 -18.25 -17.01 4.87
C LEU A 105 -17.40 -15.85 5.36
N LEU A 106 -16.43 -16.10 6.25
CA LEU A 106 -15.53 -15.08 6.75
C LEU A 106 -14.70 -14.44 5.63
N LEU A 107 -14.14 -15.24 4.72
CA LEU A 107 -13.40 -14.72 3.55
C LEU A 107 -14.28 -13.83 2.65
N TYR A 108 -15.59 -14.11 2.58
CA TYR A 108 -16.55 -13.30 1.81
C TYR A 108 -16.81 -11.91 2.43
N HIS A 109 -16.48 -11.72 3.72
CA HIS A 109 -16.59 -10.43 4.41
C HIS A 109 -15.41 -9.48 4.15
N ALA A 110 -14.53 -9.76 3.18
CA ALA A 110 -13.46 -8.85 2.83
C ALA A 110 -13.19 -8.77 1.33
N LEU A 111 -12.71 -7.60 0.88
CA LEU A 111 -12.18 -7.38 -0.47
C LEU A 111 -10.66 -7.22 -0.38
N PRO A 112 -9.88 -7.84 -1.30
CA PRO A 112 -8.42 -7.77 -1.31
C PRO A 112 -7.90 -6.46 -1.92
N LYS A 113 -8.61 -5.36 -1.66
CA LYS A 113 -8.26 -4.00 -2.05
C LYS A 113 -8.99 -3.03 -1.12
N PHE A 114 -8.32 -1.94 -0.79
CA PHE A 114 -8.89 -0.84 -0.03
C PHE A 114 -9.84 -0.02 -0.90
N TYR A 115 -11.04 0.21 -0.38
CA TYR A 115 -12.07 1.09 -0.93
C TYR A 115 -12.55 2.02 0.18
N THR A 116 -12.76 3.29 -0.16
CA THR A 116 -13.43 4.29 0.70
C THR A 116 -14.76 4.67 0.06
N ALA A 117 -15.75 4.94 0.90
CA ALA A 117 -16.99 5.60 0.49
C ALA A 117 -16.74 7.07 0.16
#